data_AF-A0A3D4TDU5-F1
#
_entry.id   AF-A0A3D4TDU5-F1
#
_cell.length_a   1.000
_cell.length_b   1.000
_cell.length_c   1.000
_cell.angle_alpha   90.00
_cell.angle_beta   90.00
_cell.angle_gamma   90.00
#
_symmetry.space_group_name_H-M   'P 1'
#
loop_
_entity.id
_entity.type
_entity.pdbx_description
1 polymer ?
#
loop_
_entity_poly.entity_id
_entity_poly.type
_entity_poly.pdbx_seq_one_letter_code
_entity_poly.pdbx_strand_id
1 'polypeptide(L)' 'VPPYIKAVRTPLSYGGVNSVGLKRRGFSHNQINHILDIYRIIYNKGMNTSQALEYIEEEVSA' A
#
# COMPACT_ATOMS: atom_id res chain seq x y z
N VAL A 1 8.78 6.73 5.30
CA VAL A 1 8.19 5.38 5.17
C VAL A 1 6.69 5.52 5.45
N PRO A 2 5.81 5.33 4.45
CA PRO A 2 4.36 5.39 4.65
C PRO A 2 3.83 4.34 5.65
N PRO A 3 2.62 4.52 6.21
CA PRO A 3 2.06 3.56 7.16
C PRO A 3 1.78 2.19 6.51
N TYR A 4 1.72 1.14 7.32
CA TYR A 4 1.35 -0.23 6.92
C TYR A 4 2.32 -0.97 5.99
N ILE A 5 3.32 -0.33 5.41
CA ILE A 5 4.28 -0.98 4.51
C ILE A 5 5.49 -1.56 5.26
N LYS A 6 6.23 -2.44 4.57
CA LYS A 6 7.59 -2.83 4.92
C LYS A 6 8.55 -2.08 4.00
N ALA A 7 9.61 -1.53 4.58
CA ALA A 7 10.73 -0.98 3.82
C ALA A 7 11.89 -1.98 3.90
N VAL A 8 12.43 -2.38 2.75
CA VAL A 8 13.40 -3.46 2.60
C VAL A 8 14.48 -3.09 1.57
N ARG A 9 15.56 -3.87 1.50
CA ARG A 9 16.75 -3.68 0.62
C ARG A 9 17.67 -2.52 1.04
N THR A 10 18.82 -2.46 0.36
CA THR A 10 19.84 -1.42 0.46
C THR A 10 20.22 -0.99 -0.97
N PRO A 11 19.91 0.24 -1.42
CA PRO A 11 19.20 1.30 -0.70
C PRO A 11 17.75 0.92 -0.37
N LEU A 12 17.19 1.58 0.65
CA LEU A 12 15.87 1.27 1.20
C LEU A 12 14.76 1.47 0.15
N SER A 13 13.88 0.48 0.01
CA SER A 13 12.85 0.42 -1.03
C SER A 13 11.54 -0.17 -0.52
N TYR A 14 10.46 0.03 -1.27
CA TYR A 14 9.15 -0.55 -0.97
C TYR A 14 9.19 -2.09 -1.05
N GLY A 15 8.74 -2.74 0.04
CA GLY A 15 8.73 -4.21 0.19
C GLY A 15 7.34 -4.82 0.32
N GLY A 16 6.28 -4.09 -0.06
CA GLY A 16 4.90 -4.52 0.14
C GLY A 16 4.33 -4.16 1.50
N VAL A 17 3.06 -4.50 1.71
CA VAL A 17 2.34 -4.30 2.98
C VAL A 17 2.84 -5.27 4.07
N ASN A 18 2.88 -4.80 5.33
CA ASN A 18 3.19 -5.60 6.51
C ASN A 18 1.99 -6.48 6.91
N SER A 19 1.58 -7.38 6.03
CA SER A 19 0.42 -8.25 6.20
C SER A 19 0.48 -9.09 7.48
N VAL A 20 1.66 -9.57 7.89
CA VAL A 20 1.85 -10.32 9.14
C VAL A 20 1.55 -9.44 10.36
N GLY A 21 2.11 -8.23 10.42
CA GLY A 21 1.87 -7.30 11.52
C GLY A 21 0.42 -6.84 11.60
N LEU A 22 -0.22 -6.62 10.45
CA LEU A 22 -1.64 -6.25 10.36
C LEU A 22 -2.56 -7.39 10.81
N LYS A 23 -2.30 -8.63 10.37
CA LYS A 23 -3.04 -9.82 10.85
C LYS A 23 -2.95 -9.97 12.37
N ARG A 24 -1.76 -9.81 12.95
CA ARG A 24 -1.55 -9.84 14.42
C ARG A 24 -2.32 -8.74 15.16
N ARG A 25 -2.62 -7.63 14.49
CA ARG A 25 -3.39 -6.50 15.04
C ARG A 25 -4.89 -6.61 14.74
N GLY A 26 -5.37 -7.73 14.21
CA GLY A 26 -6.79 -7.99 13.98
C GLY A 26 -7.36 -7.40 12.69
N PHE A 27 -6.52 -6.94 11.75
CA PHE A 27 -7.01 -6.51 10.45
C PHE A 27 -7.54 -7.72 9.67
N SER A 28 -8.74 -7.58 9.11
CA SER A 28 -9.33 -8.60 8.24
C SER A 28 -8.53 -8.77 6.95
N HIS A 29 -8.67 -9.92 6.31
CA HIS A 29 -7.98 -10.16 5.04
C HIS A 29 -8.37 -9.15 3.97
N ASN A 30 -9.65 -8.77 3.92
CA ASN A 30 -10.16 -7.77 2.98
C ASN A 30 -9.54 -6.39 3.23
N GLN A 31 -9.41 -5.94 4.48
CA GLN A 31 -8.73 -4.68 4.79
C GLN A 31 -7.26 -4.69 4.38
N ILE A 32 -6.57 -5.81 4.60
CA ILE A 32 -5.15 -5.94 4.22
C ILE A 32 -5.00 -5.89 2.69
N ASN A 33 -5.88 -6.57 1.97
CA ASN A 33 -5.89 -6.55 0.50
C ASN A 33 -6.22 -5.16 -0.03
N HIS A 34 -7.19 -4.47 0.59
CA HIS A 34 -7.53 -3.10 0.25
C HIS A 34 -6.32 -2.14 0.39
N ILE A 35 -5.62 -2.21 1.52
CA ILE A 35 -4.38 -1.45 1.75
C ILE A 35 -3.29 -1.83 0.72
N LEU A 36 -3.18 -3.11 0.37
CA LEU A 36 -2.21 -3.59 -0.61
C LEU A 36 -2.48 -3.02 -2.00
N ASP A 37 -3.73 -2.95 -2.42
CA ASP A 37 -4.10 -2.45 -3.74
C ASP A 37 -3.86 -0.93 -3.85
N ILE A 38 -4.14 -0.16 -2.80
CA ILE A 38 -3.76 1.26 -2.72
C ILE A 38 -2.24 1.44 -2.93
N TYR A 39 -1.41 0.68 -2.20
CA TYR A 39 0.05 0.82 -2.34
C TYR A 39 0.60 0.28 -3.66
N ARG A 40 -0.09 -0.65 -4.33
CA ARG A 40 0.23 -1.07 -5.70
C ARG A 40 0.00 0.05 -6.71
N ILE A 41 -1.04 0.86 -6.50
CA ILE A 41 -1.26 2.04 -7.34
C ILE A 41 -0.11 3.04 -7.16
N ILE A 42 0.28 3.32 -5.92
CA ILE A 42 1.34 4.30 -5.63
C ILE A 42 2.71 3.86 -6.18
N TYR A 43 3.08 2.59 -6.03
CA TYR A 43 4.45 2.14 -6.31
C TYR A 43 4.63 1.29 -7.57
N ASN A 44 3.57 0.70 -8.13
CA ASN A 44 3.69 -0.31 -9.20
C ASN A 44 2.91 0.02 -10.48
N LYS A 45 2.03 1.04 -10.48
CA LYS A 45 1.24 1.44 -11.67
C LYS A 45 1.96 2.40 -12.63
N GLY A 46 3.18 2.85 -12.29
CA GLY A 46 3.97 3.76 -13.15
C GLY A 46 3.47 5.21 -13.16
N MET A 47 2.51 5.54 -12.30
CA MET A 47 2.05 6.92 -12.07
C MET A 47 3.02 7.65 -11.13
N ASN A 48 3.12 8.97 -11.29
CA ASN A 48 3.74 9.79 -10.26
C ASN A 48 2.82 9.91 -9.04
N THR A 49 3.33 10.46 -7.94
CA THR A 49 2.58 10.55 -6.68
C THR A 49 1.25 11.29 -6.84
N SER A 50 1.21 12.43 -7.53
CA SER A 50 -0.01 13.22 -7.68
C SER A 50 -1.08 12.47 -8.49
N GLN A 51 -0.67 11.87 -9.62
CA GLN A 51 -1.58 11.06 -10.46
C GLN A 51 -2.11 9.84 -9.73
N ALA A 52 -1.26 9.16 -8.95
CA ALA A 52 -1.66 8.01 -8.17
C ALA A 52 -2.69 8.38 -7.09
N LEU A 53 -2.51 9.54 -6.44
CA LEU A 53 -3.46 10.03 -5.43
C LEU A 53 -4.82 10.36 -6.06
N GLU A 54 -4.84 11.08 -7.17
CA GLU A 54 -6.06 11.39 -7.93
C GLU A 54 -6.79 10.11 -8.35
N TYR A 55 -6.05 9.14 -8.90
CA TYR A 55 -6.61 7.83 -9.29
C TYR A 55 -7.18 7.05 -8.09
N ILE A 56 -6.55 7.12 -6.91
CA ILE A 56 -7.05 6.46 -5.70
C ILE A 56 -8.35 7.12 -5.25
N GLU A 57 -8.44 8.44 -5.26
CA GLU A 57 -9.65 9.18 -4.87
C GLU A 57 -10.84 8.88 -5.79
N GLU A 58 -10.59 8.64 -7.08
CA GLU A 58 -11.63 8.30 -8.07
C GLU A 58 -12.08 6.83 -8.01
N GLU A 59 -11.13 5.89 -7.93
CA GLU A 59 -11.39 4.46 -8.16
C GLU A 59 -11.52 3.62 -6.89
N VAL A 60 -10.98 4.10 -5.76
CA VAL A 60 -10.95 3.35 -4.50
C VAL A 60 -11.99 3.92 -3.54
N SER A 61 -13.15 3.27 -3.48
CA SER A 61 -14.22 3.64 -2.54
C SER A 61 -13.88 3.25 -1.09
N ALA A 62 -14.35 4.06 -0.13
CA ALA A 62 -14.06 3.94 1.31
C ALA A 62 -14.82 2.82 2.02
#